data_AF-X1P8Y5-F1
#
_entry.id   AF-X1P8Y5-F1
#
_cell.length_a   1.000
_cell.length_b   1.000
_cell.length_c   1.000
_cell.angle_alpha   90.00
_cell.angle_beta   90.00
_cell.angle_gamma   90.00
#
_symmetry.space_group_name_H-M   'P 1'
#
loop_
_entity.id
_entity.type
_entity.pdbx_description
1 polymer ?
#
loop_
_entity_poly.entity_id
_entity_poly.type
_entity_poly.pdbx_seq_one_letter_code
_entity_poly.pdbx_strand_id
1 'polypeptide(L)'
;VAALGVVLPFILGYLVTIYFGFSYIVALFVGVALVATSIGVGASILTEFRMLRTRIGTLIMGAAVIDDVIGVVMMSVLIGFVATGSMPLQEMFLIVFLTLLFFAVSFTVGIKLFRKLSEKL
;
A
#
# COMPACT_ATOMS: atom_id res chain seq x y z
N VAL A 1 6.16 5.55 12.56
CA VAL A 1 5.45 4.25 12.53
C VAL A 1 5.42 3.69 11.11
N ALA A 2 4.75 4.34 10.15
CA ALA A 2 4.70 3.90 8.75
C ALA A 2 6.10 3.68 8.12
N ALA A 3 7.02 4.64 8.22
CA ALA A 3 8.35 4.51 7.62
C ALA A 3 9.16 3.29 8.14
N LEU A 4 9.07 2.98 9.44
CA LEU A 4 9.72 1.78 10.01
C LEU A 4 9.01 0.50 9.57
N GLY A 5 7.68 0.53 9.46
CA GLY A 5 6.86 -0.56 8.96
C GLY A 5 7.11 -0.88 7.47
N VAL A 6 7.63 0.06 6.70
CA VAL A 6 8.03 -0.13 5.29
C VAL A 6 9.50 -0.55 5.19
N VAL A 7 10.40 0.26 5.77
CA VAL A 7 11.85 0.12 5.56
C VAL A 7 12.40 -1.16 6.17
N LEU A 8 11.95 -1.51 7.38
CA LEU A 8 12.47 -2.67 8.09
C LEU A 8 12.14 -3.99 7.38
N PRO A 9 10.87 -4.34 7.08
CA PRO A 9 10.56 -5.58 6.37
C PRO A 9 11.12 -5.60 4.95
N PHE A 10 11.20 -4.45 4.27
CA PHE A 10 11.87 -4.36 2.97
C PHE A 10 13.34 -4.80 3.05
N ILE A 11 14.11 -4.18 3.95
CA ILE A 11 15.55 -4.48 4.10
C ILE A 11 15.74 -5.93 4.52
N LEU A 12 14.97 -6.41 5.50
CA LEU A 12 15.10 -7.79 5.99
C LEU A 12 14.75 -8.80 4.89
N GLY A 13 13.66 -8.59 4.16
CA GLY A 13 13.27 -9.43 3.03
C GLY A 13 14.33 -9.48 1.94
N TYR A 14 14.87 -8.31 1.58
CA TYR A 14 15.96 -8.21 0.62
C TYR A 14 17.20 -8.98 1.07
N LEU A 15 17.70 -8.72 2.29
CA LEU A 15 18.92 -9.34 2.80
C LEU A 15 18.79 -10.85 2.94
N VAL A 16 17.66 -11.34 3.45
CA VAL A 16 17.40 -12.78 3.57
C VAL A 16 17.38 -13.43 2.19
N THR A 17 16.71 -12.81 1.21
CA THR A 17 16.64 -13.36 -0.16
C THR A 17 18.02 -13.43 -0.82
N ILE A 18 18.86 -12.42 -0.63
CA ILE A 18 20.27 -12.44 -1.08
C ILE A 18 21.07 -13.52 -0.35
N TYR A 19 20.88 -13.69 0.96
CA TYR A 19 21.57 -14.70 1.76
C TYR A 19 21.29 -16.13 1.25
N PHE A 20 20.08 -16.38 0.75
CA PHE A 20 19.72 -17.66 0.12
C PHE A 20 20.21 -17.82 -1.34
N GLY A 21 20.97 -16.86 -1.88
CA GLY A 21 21.60 -16.95 -3.19
C GLY A 21 20.71 -16.56 -4.38
N PHE A 22 19.57 -15.92 -4.14
CA PHE A 22 18.72 -15.41 -5.21
C PHE A 22 19.27 -14.12 -5.84
N SER A 23 18.78 -13.79 -7.04
CA SER A 23 19.20 -12.58 -7.75
C SER A 23 18.72 -11.30 -7.06
N TYR A 24 19.41 -10.19 -7.32
CA TYR A 24 19.03 -8.86 -6.81
C TYR A 24 17.60 -8.46 -7.19
N ILE A 25 17.13 -8.84 -8.39
CA ILE A 25 15.77 -8.55 -8.85
C ILE A 25 14.75 -9.31 -7.99
N VAL A 26 14.99 -10.59 -7.72
CA VAL A 26 14.13 -11.40 -6.86
C VAL A 26 14.13 -10.84 -5.43
N ALA A 27 15.29 -10.44 -4.91
CA ALA A 27 15.40 -9.84 -3.59
C ALA A 27 14.64 -8.50 -3.48
N LEU A 28 14.70 -7.65 -4.51
CA LEU A 28 13.90 -6.42 -4.57
C LEU A 28 12.40 -6.73 -4.59
N PHE A 29 11.98 -7.72 -5.38
CA PHE A 29 10.58 -8.16 -5.42
C PHE A 29 10.09 -8.64 -4.06
N VAL A 30 10.86 -9.48 -3.38
CA VAL A 30 10.53 -9.96 -2.03
C VAL A 30 10.48 -8.79 -1.04
N GLY A 31 11.47 -7.88 -1.08
CA GLY A 31 11.49 -6.71 -0.23
C GLY A 31 10.24 -5.85 -0.40
N VAL A 32 9.86 -5.50 -1.63
CA VAL A 32 8.65 -4.70 -1.90
C VAL A 32 7.37 -5.47 -1.53
N ALA A 33 7.31 -6.77 -1.79
CA ALA A 33 6.14 -7.58 -1.45
C ALA A 33 5.84 -7.60 0.06
N LEU A 34 6.88 -7.54 0.91
CA LEU A 34 6.73 -7.51 2.36
C LEU A 34 6.33 -6.14 2.92
N VAL A 35 6.29 -5.09 2.09
CA VAL A 35 5.82 -3.76 2.50
C VAL A 35 4.28 -3.70 2.57
N ALA A 36 3.57 -4.49 1.75
CA ALA A 36 2.12 -4.42 1.67
C ALA A 36 1.45 -4.97 2.95
N THR A 37 0.71 -4.11 3.65
CA THR A 37 -0.01 -4.46 4.89
C THR A 37 -1.50 -4.72 4.62
N SER A 38 -2.16 -5.58 5.41
CA SER A 38 -3.61 -5.81 5.29
C SER A 38 -4.43 -4.92 6.22
N ILE A 39 -5.15 -3.94 5.65
CA ILE A 39 -6.10 -3.10 6.42
C ILE A 39 -7.28 -3.91 6.99
N GLY A 40 -7.71 -4.97 6.32
CA GLY A 40 -8.88 -5.77 6.70
C GLY A 40 -8.70 -6.55 8.00
N VAL A 41 -7.51 -7.12 8.21
CA VAL A 41 -7.18 -7.82 9.46
C VAL A 41 -7.13 -6.83 10.63
N GLY A 42 -6.45 -5.68 10.45
CA GLY A 42 -6.38 -4.62 11.45
C GLY A 42 -7.76 -4.06 11.81
N ALA A 43 -8.62 -3.83 10.81
CA ALA A 43 -9.98 -3.36 11.02
C ALA A 43 -10.83 -4.36 11.81
N SER A 44 -10.73 -5.65 11.49
CA SER A 44 -11.46 -6.72 12.18
C SER A 44 -11.08 -6.79 13.65
N ILE A 45 -9.78 -6.77 13.94
CA ILE A 45 -9.25 -6.75 15.31
C ILE A 45 -9.74 -5.50 16.05
N LEU A 46 -9.58 -4.31 15.48
CA LEU A 46 -10.05 -3.06 16.10
C LEU A 46 -11.58 -3.04 16.31
N THR A 47 -12.35 -3.75 15.48
CA THR A 47 -13.80 -3.91 15.65
C THR A 47 -14.11 -4.78 16.86
N GLU A 48 -13.43 -5.92 16.97
CA GLU A 48 -13.60 -6.88 18.06
C GLU A 48 -13.28 -6.25 19.42
N PHE A 49 -12.22 -5.45 19.48
CA PHE A 49 -11.86 -4.68 20.67
C PHE A 49 -12.69 -3.40 20.88
N ARG A 50 -13.66 -3.10 19.99
CA ARG A 50 -14.46 -1.85 19.99
C ARG A 50 -13.63 -0.57 19.96
N MET A 51 -12.40 -0.65 19.43
CA MET A 51 -11.44 0.45 19.38
C MET A 51 -11.49 1.25 18.08
N LEU A 52 -12.26 0.81 17.09
CA LEU A 52 -12.26 1.38 15.74
C LEU A 52 -12.59 2.89 15.68
N ARG A 53 -13.47 3.36 16.57
CA ARG A 53 -13.86 4.79 16.67
C ARG A 53 -13.00 5.61 17.62
N THR A 54 -12.00 5.02 18.25
CA THR A 54 -11.07 5.75 19.12
C THR A 54 -10.07 6.55 18.28
N ARG A 55 -9.39 7.53 18.89
CA ARG A 55 -8.28 8.24 18.22
C ARG A 55 -7.21 7.28 17.72
N ILE A 56 -6.87 6.28 18.53
CA ILE A 56 -5.85 5.27 18.18
C ILE A 56 -6.33 4.43 16.99
N GLY A 57 -7.57 3.92 17.02
CA GLY A 57 -8.13 3.12 15.93
C GLY A 57 -8.20 3.90 14.62
N THR A 58 -8.65 5.15 14.66
CA THR A 58 -8.71 6.01 13.47
C THR A 58 -7.31 6.30 12.91
N LEU A 59 -6.31 6.48 13.78
CA LEU A 59 -4.92 6.74 13.38
C LEU A 59 -4.27 5.50 12.74
N ILE A 60 -4.52 4.30 13.29
CA ILE A 60 -4.07 3.04 12.70
C ILE A 60 -4.72 2.82 11.33
N MET A 61 -6.05 2.98 11.24
CA MET A 61 -6.78 2.81 9.98
C MET A 61 -6.34 3.82 8.92
N GLY A 62 -6.15 5.09 9.30
CA GLY A 62 -5.65 6.13 8.40
C GLY A 62 -4.23 5.86 7.92
N ALA A 63 -3.34 5.39 8.79
CA ALA A 63 -1.98 5.01 8.41
C ALA A 63 -1.97 3.81 7.44
N ALA A 64 -2.83 2.82 7.65
CA ALA A 64 -2.92 1.64 6.78
C ALA A 64 -3.36 2.00 5.35
N VAL A 65 -4.29 2.95 5.17
CA VAL A 65 -4.69 3.40 3.83
C VAL A 65 -3.53 4.06 3.07
N ILE A 66 -2.70 4.86 3.76
CA ILE A 66 -1.55 5.51 3.14
C ILE A 66 -0.48 4.48 2.78
N ASP A 67 -0.27 3.47 3.63
CA ASP A 67 0.68 2.37 3.41
C ASP A 67 0.38 1.60 2.10
N ASP A 68 -0.89 1.33 1.81
CA ASP A 68 -1.32 0.67 0.57
C ASP A 68 -0.94 1.47 -0.70
N VAL A 69 -1.01 2.80 -0.64
CA VAL A 69 -0.58 3.68 -1.75
C VAL A 69 0.91 3.53 -2.00
N ILE A 70 1.70 3.55 -0.92
CA ILE A 70 3.15 3.41 -0.99
C ILE A 70 3.51 2.05 -1.59
N GLY A 71 2.86 0.98 -1.14
CA GLY A 71 3.09 -0.37 -1.65
C GLY A 71 2.83 -0.50 -3.16
N VAL A 72 1.70 0.01 -3.64
CA VAL A 72 1.36 0.00 -5.08
C VAL A 72 2.37 0.81 -5.89
N VAL A 73 2.77 2.00 -5.42
CA VAL A 73 3.77 2.82 -6.11
C VAL A 73 5.12 2.11 -6.17
N MET A 74 5.61 1.58 -5.05
CA MET A 74 6.89 0.85 -5.01
C MET A 74 6.89 -0.34 -5.95
N MET A 75 5.81 -1.13 -5.96
CA MET A 75 5.72 -2.32 -6.82
C MET A 75 5.63 -1.95 -8.30
N SER A 76 4.90 -0.89 -8.61
CA SER A 76 4.78 -0.38 -9.99
C SER A 76 6.11 0.11 -10.55
N VAL A 77 6.88 0.83 -9.74
CA VAL A 77 8.24 1.27 -10.10
C VAL A 77 9.16 0.08 -10.34
N LEU A 78 9.09 -0.93 -9.47
CA LEU A 78 9.92 -2.14 -9.61
C LEU A 78 9.59 -2.91 -10.89
N ILE A 79 8.30 -3.08 -11.21
CA ILE A 79 7.86 -3.77 -12.43
C ILE A 79 8.35 -3.01 -13.68
N GLY A 80 8.20 -1.68 -13.70
CA GLY A 80 8.67 -0.86 -14.81
C GLY A 80 10.19 -0.94 -15.01
N PHE A 81 10.95 -0.93 -13.92
CA PHE A 81 12.41 -1.09 -13.94
C PHE A 81 12.84 -2.45 -14.49
N VAL A 82 12.18 -3.53 -14.05
CA VAL A 82 12.50 -4.89 -14.48
C VAL A 82 12.11 -5.15 -15.94
N ALA A 83 11.00 -4.56 -16.40
CA ALA A 83 10.52 -4.74 -17.77
C ALA A 83 11.37 -4.01 -18.82
N THR A 84 11.87 -2.81 -18.51
CA THR A 84 12.53 -1.94 -19.49
C THR A 84 14.02 -1.75 -19.27
N GLY A 85 14.57 -2.20 -18.13
CA GLY A 85 15.97 -1.96 -17.74
C GLY A 85 16.32 -0.49 -17.50
N SER A 86 15.33 0.41 -17.59
CA SER A 86 15.44 1.83 -17.34
C SER A 86 14.27 2.25 -16.43
N MET A 87 14.28 3.48 -15.92
CA MET A 87 13.09 4.00 -15.23
C MET A 87 12.16 4.63 -16.27
N PRO A 88 11.02 4.00 -16.64
CA PRO A 88 10.05 4.61 -17.53
C PRO A 88 9.31 5.70 -16.74
N LEU A 89 9.93 6.88 -16.65
CA LEU A 89 9.41 8.06 -15.94
C LEU A 89 7.95 8.37 -16.29
N GLN A 90 7.58 8.15 -17.55
CA GLN A 90 6.21 8.34 -18.04
C GLN A 90 5.23 7.33 -17.43
N GLU A 91 5.57 6.04 -17.37
CA GLU A 91 4.73 5.01 -16.77
C GLU A 91 4.63 5.20 -15.25
N MET A 92 5.75 5.51 -14.59
CA MET A 92 5.77 5.84 -13.16
C MET A 92 4.85 7.02 -12.86
N PHE A 93 4.95 8.10 -13.63
CA PHE A 93 4.09 9.27 -13.48
C PHE A 93 2.62 8.91 -13.70
N LEU A 94 2.31 8.13 -14.74
CA LEU A 94 0.95 7.69 -15.05
C LEU A 94 0.36 6.83 -13.92
N ILE A 95 1.12 5.92 -13.33
CA ILE A 95 0.65 5.07 -12.23
C ILE A 95 0.44 5.89 -10.96
N VAL A 96 1.38 6.77 -10.60
CA VAL A 96 1.21 7.66 -9.44
C VAL A 96 -0.02 8.56 -9.65
N PHE A 97 -0.17 9.13 -10.85
CA PHE A 97 -1.32 9.96 -11.20
C PHE A 97 -2.64 9.19 -11.12
N LEU A 98 -2.72 8.01 -11.72
CA LEU A 98 -3.93 7.15 -11.67
C LEU A 98 -4.26 6.74 -10.24
N THR A 99 -3.26 6.43 -9.42
CA THR A 99 -3.46 6.08 -8.01
C THR A 99 -4.04 7.26 -7.24
N LEU A 100 -3.45 8.46 -7.37
CA LEU A 100 -3.97 9.66 -6.74
C LEU A 100 -5.37 10.03 -7.23
N LEU A 101 -5.62 9.88 -8.54
CA LEU A 101 -6.93 10.11 -9.15
C LEU A 101 -7.97 9.13 -8.60
N PHE A 102 -7.62 7.85 -8.48
CA PHE A 102 -8.50 6.83 -7.90
C PHE A 102 -8.92 7.20 -6.48
N PHE A 103 -7.98 7.62 -5.63
CA PHE A 103 -8.32 8.06 -4.27
C PHE A 103 -9.16 9.33 -4.26
N ALA A 104 -8.82 10.33 -5.09
CA ALA A 104 -9.59 11.57 -5.18
C ALA A 104 -11.06 11.31 -5.59
N VAL A 105 -11.28 10.44 -6.58
CA VAL A 105 -12.62 10.03 -7.01
C VAL A 105 -13.31 9.20 -5.94
N SER A 106 -12.61 8.26 -5.30
CA SER A 106 -13.18 7.40 -4.25
C SER A 106 -13.66 8.20 -3.05
N PHE A 107 -12.87 9.19 -2.60
CA PHE A 107 -13.26 10.07 -1.49
C PHE A 107 -14.38 11.05 -1.83
N THR A 108 -14.57 11.41 -3.10
CA THR A 108 -15.61 12.37 -3.50
C THR A 108 -16.87 11.69 -4.01
N VAL A 109 -16.77 10.98 -5.13
CA VAL A 109 -17.88 10.30 -5.81
C VAL A 109 -18.26 9.04 -5.05
N GLY A 110 -17.29 8.25 -4.60
CA GLY A 110 -17.54 7.01 -3.87
C GLY A 110 -18.35 7.26 -2.59
N ILE A 111 -17.94 8.23 -1.78
CA ILE A 111 -18.68 8.60 -0.55
C ILE A 111 -20.08 9.13 -0.88
N LYS A 112 -20.22 10.03 -1.86
CA LYS A 112 -21.53 10.58 -2.24
C LYS A 112 -22.49 9.48 -2.74
N LEU A 113 -22.00 8.56 -3.56
CA LEU A 113 -22.77 7.46 -4.10
C LEU A 113 -23.16 6.47 -3.00
N PHE A 114 -22.22 6.12 -2.11
CA PHE A 114 -22.49 5.23 -0.98
C PHE A 114 -23.54 5.81 -0.04
N ARG A 115 -23.45 7.11 0.28
CA ARG A 115 -24.47 7.79 1.09
C ARG A 115 -25.86 7.71 0.44
N LYS A 116 -25.94 7.99 -0.86
CA LYS A 116 -27.20 7.96 -1.62
C LYS A 116 -27.82 6.55 -1.71
N LEU A 117 -26.99 5.51 -1.77
CA LEU A 117 -27.42 4.11 -1.73
C LEU A 117 -27.88 3.69 -0.33
N SER A 118 -27.15 4.10 0.70
CA SER A 118 -27.50 3.83 2.11
C SER A 118 -28.80 4.52 2.54
N GLU A 119 -29.16 5.66 1.94
CA GLU A 119 -30.44 6.34 2.22
C GLU A 119 -31.64 5.65 1.54
N LYS A 120 -31.40 4.74 0.59
CA LYS A 120 -32.44 4.00 -0.15
C LYS A 120 -32.71 2.58 0.38
N LEU A 121 -31.84 2.07 1.25
CA LEU A 121 -31.94 0.77 1.92
C LEU A 121 -32.51 0.97 3.33
#